data_AF-A0AA97I380-F1
#
_entry.id   AF-A0AA97I380-F1
#
_cell.length_a   1.000
_cell.length_b   1.000
_cell.length_c   1.000
_cell.angle_alpha   90.00
_cell.angle_beta   90.00
_cell.angle_gamma   90.00
#
_symmetry.space_group_name_H-M   'P 1'
#
loop_
_entity.id
_entity.type
_entity.pdbx_description
1 polymer ?
#
loop_
_entity_poly.entity_id
_entity_poly.type
_entity_poly.pdbx_seq_one_letter_code
_entity_poly.pdbx_strand_id
1 'polypeptide(L)'
;MEGDTAPEEIGDVAYGIFEIILNKGLKSRGDYLFERVEREDDFRQDFEEIFSDFTTDYEILANALLEKFTDTNTIYNKICEGEGVFPSKTTQMYWIVQDAPDFEANPDDENRGGKWLIFLERDVADLMWRKIRDATVKGRLGISAKTSTAKENPDSRDDRIVIYVHTKDWEDADDVMNIREVLRELGVEQRIGYKRNIETYHGDYSEGGKKVTYYSA
;
A
#
# COMPACT_ATOMS: atom_id res chain seq x y z
N MET A 1 10.55 31.73 3.62
CA MET A 1 11.18 30.53 4.19
C MET A 1 11.20 29.54 3.04
N GLU A 2 12.29 29.59 2.26
CA GLU A 2 12.49 28.68 1.13
C GLU A 2 12.59 27.26 1.68
N GLY A 3 11.71 26.38 1.19
CA GLY A 3 11.68 24.99 1.57
C GLY A 3 12.78 24.23 0.86
N ASP A 4 13.97 24.20 1.46
CA ASP A 4 14.99 23.20 1.16
C ASP A 4 14.43 21.85 1.64
N THR A 5 13.73 21.16 0.74
CA THR A 5 13.44 19.73 0.92
C THR A 5 14.76 19.02 0.63
N ALA A 6 15.26 18.23 1.59
CA ALA A 6 16.57 17.62 1.44
C ALA A 6 16.57 16.71 0.19
N PRO A 7 17.69 16.57 -0.56
CA PRO A 7 17.74 15.73 -1.75
C PRO A 7 17.26 14.29 -1.53
N GLU A 8 17.45 13.75 -0.32
CA GLU A 8 16.95 12.43 0.10
C GLU A 8 15.41 12.37 0.17
N GLU A 9 14.76 13.46 0.60
CA GLU A 9 13.29 13.57 0.64
C GLU A 9 12.70 13.63 -0.77
N ILE A 10 13.37 14.32 -1.71
CA ILE A 10 12.95 14.39 -3.11
C ILE A 10 13.05 13.01 -3.78
N GLY A 11 14.12 12.26 -3.52
CA GLY A 11 14.30 10.90 -4.04
C GLY A 11 13.25 9.90 -3.51
N ASP A 12 12.85 10.02 -2.25
CA ASP A 12 11.75 9.23 -1.67
C ASP A 12 10.39 9.57 -2.30
N VAL A 13 10.10 10.87 -2.48
CA VAL A 13 8.87 11.32 -3.15
C VAL A 13 8.84 10.86 -4.61
N ALA A 14 9.96 11.02 -5.33
CA ALA A 14 10.08 10.58 -6.71
C ALA A 14 9.84 9.08 -6.87
N TYR A 15 10.35 8.27 -5.93
CA TYR A 15 10.11 6.82 -5.94
C TYR A 15 8.62 6.49 -5.74
N GLY A 16 7.96 7.12 -4.77
CA GLY A 16 6.53 6.90 -4.55
C GLY A 16 5.68 7.29 -5.76
N ILE A 17 5.99 8.41 -6.43
CA ILE A 17 5.27 8.84 -7.63
C ILE A 17 5.52 7.86 -8.79
N PHE A 18 6.78 7.48 -9.02
CA PHE A 18 7.14 6.54 -10.07
C PHE A 18 6.49 5.16 -9.87
N GLU A 19 6.41 4.66 -8.63
CA GLU A 19 5.77 3.37 -8.34
C GLU A 19 4.28 3.36 -8.69
N ILE A 20 3.56 4.46 -8.42
CA ILE A 20 2.15 4.61 -8.83
C ILE A 20 2.02 4.57 -10.35
N ILE A 21 2.89 5.29 -11.06
CA ILE A 21 2.90 5.34 -12.53
C ILE A 21 3.24 3.98 -13.11
N LEU A 22 4.24 3.29 -12.54
CA LEU A 22 4.64 1.94 -12.93
C LEU A 22 3.48 0.96 -12.78
N ASN A 23 2.82 0.91 -11.62
CA ASN A 23 1.69 0.00 -11.41
C ASN A 23 0.55 0.25 -12.40
N LYS A 24 0.19 1.51 -12.64
CA LYS A 24 -0.84 1.86 -13.62
C LYS A 24 -0.43 1.50 -15.05
N GLY A 25 0.83 1.78 -15.40
CA GLY A 25 1.38 1.51 -16.72
C GLY A 25 1.51 0.02 -17.03
N LEU A 26 1.88 -0.80 -16.05
CA LEU A 26 1.91 -2.27 -16.21
C LEU A 26 0.49 -2.81 -16.25
N LYS A 27 -0.41 -2.31 -15.40
CA LYS A 27 -1.79 -2.78 -15.37
C LYS A 27 -2.53 -2.49 -16.67
N SER A 28 -2.30 -1.33 -17.29
CA SER A 28 -2.89 -1.01 -18.62
C SER A 28 -2.36 -1.93 -19.73
N ARG A 29 -1.22 -2.58 -19.52
CA ARG A 29 -0.62 -3.60 -20.39
C ARG A 29 -1.03 -5.04 -20.03
N GLY A 30 -1.93 -5.23 -19.05
CA GLY A 30 -2.62 -6.51 -18.77
C GLY A 30 -2.48 -7.00 -17.33
N ASP A 31 -1.25 -7.12 -16.85
CA ASP A 31 -0.93 -7.71 -15.55
C ASP A 31 -0.55 -6.63 -14.52
N TYR A 32 -0.85 -6.88 -13.25
CA TYR A 32 -0.34 -6.07 -12.15
C TYR A 32 1.17 -6.29 -11.95
N LEU A 33 1.85 -5.31 -11.35
CA LEU A 33 3.27 -5.43 -11.00
C LEU A 33 3.55 -6.70 -10.18
N PHE A 34 2.74 -6.97 -9.16
CA PHE A 34 2.94 -8.12 -8.30
C PHE A 34 2.83 -9.46 -9.05
N GLU A 35 1.99 -9.54 -10.08
CA GLU A 35 1.83 -10.77 -10.86
C GLU A 35 3.09 -11.08 -11.63
N ARG A 36 3.70 -10.05 -12.25
CA ARG A 36 4.94 -10.17 -13.01
C ARG A 36 6.11 -10.55 -12.11
N VAL A 37 6.24 -9.89 -10.96
CA VAL A 37 7.29 -10.18 -9.98
C VAL A 37 7.14 -11.61 -9.42
N GLU A 38 5.93 -12.03 -9.04
CA GLU A 38 5.69 -13.37 -8.48
C GLU A 38 5.83 -14.50 -9.52
N ARG A 39 5.62 -14.22 -10.81
CA ARG A 39 5.86 -15.15 -11.92
C ARG A 39 7.31 -15.16 -12.39
N GLU A 40 8.14 -14.26 -11.89
CA GLU A 40 9.51 -14.02 -12.36
C GLU A 40 9.57 -13.67 -13.86
N ASP A 41 8.54 -12.96 -14.35
CA ASP A 41 8.47 -12.50 -15.74
C ASP A 41 9.51 -11.39 -16.00
N ASP A 42 10.13 -11.39 -17.17
CA ASP A 42 10.97 -10.26 -17.60
C ASP A 42 10.09 -9.19 -18.26
N PHE A 43 9.91 -8.07 -17.56
CA PHE A 43 9.12 -6.91 -18.01
C PHE A 43 9.98 -5.66 -18.19
N ARG A 44 11.29 -5.83 -18.44
CA ARG A 44 12.24 -4.74 -18.58
C ARG A 44 11.84 -3.73 -19.65
N GLN A 45 11.36 -4.21 -20.80
CA GLN A 45 10.93 -3.33 -21.88
C GLN A 45 9.79 -2.41 -21.43
N ASP A 46 8.74 -2.96 -20.81
CA ASP A 46 7.62 -2.16 -20.30
C ASP A 46 8.09 -1.16 -19.23
N PHE A 47 9.00 -1.58 -18.35
CA PHE A 47 9.59 -0.72 -17.34
C PHE A 47 10.37 0.44 -17.95
N GLU A 48 11.20 0.20 -18.97
CA GLU A 48 12.00 1.22 -19.65
C GLU A 48 11.12 2.22 -20.41
N GLU A 49 10.07 1.75 -21.08
CA GLU A 49 9.07 2.61 -21.73
C GLU A 49 8.38 3.51 -20.71
N ILE A 50 7.89 2.95 -19.59
CA ILE A 50 7.22 3.73 -18.55
C ILE A 50 8.18 4.72 -17.88
N PHE A 51 9.44 4.33 -17.63
CA PHE A 51 10.44 5.23 -17.06
C PHE A 51 10.81 6.36 -18.02
N SER A 52 10.84 6.09 -19.33
CA SER A 52 11.05 7.12 -20.37
C SER A 52 9.91 8.14 -20.39
N ASP A 53 8.66 7.68 -20.32
CA ASP A 53 7.49 8.56 -20.22
C ASP A 53 7.56 9.39 -18.93
N PHE A 54 7.87 8.75 -17.79
CA PHE A 54 8.07 9.44 -16.52
C PHE A 54 9.17 10.50 -16.57
N THR A 55 10.28 10.23 -17.26
CA THR A 55 11.39 11.18 -17.43
C THR A 55 10.97 12.38 -18.27
N THR A 56 10.11 12.16 -19.28
CA THR A 56 9.59 13.22 -20.14
C THR A 56 8.66 14.16 -19.36
N ASP A 57 7.79 13.59 -18.53
CA ASP A 57 6.77 14.37 -17.78
C ASP A 57 7.32 14.96 -16.47
N TYR A 58 8.33 14.31 -15.87
CA TYR A 58 8.83 14.61 -14.52
C TYR A 58 10.36 14.57 -14.44
N GLU A 59 11.05 15.27 -15.35
CA GLU A 59 12.52 15.30 -15.46
C GLU A 59 13.25 15.45 -14.10
N ILE A 60 12.80 16.39 -13.25
CA ILE A 60 13.40 16.63 -11.92
C ILE A 60 13.30 15.39 -11.03
N LEU A 61 12.15 14.71 -11.03
CA LEU A 61 11.93 13.52 -10.21
C LEU A 61 12.70 12.32 -10.77
N ALA A 62 12.77 12.18 -12.09
CA ALA A 62 13.57 11.13 -12.74
C ALA A 62 15.06 11.30 -12.44
N ASN A 63 15.59 12.52 -12.50
CA ASN A 63 16.97 12.80 -12.12
C ASN A 63 17.23 12.47 -10.64
N ALA A 64 16.32 12.84 -9.73
CA ALA A 64 16.45 12.49 -8.31
C ALA A 64 16.46 10.97 -8.07
N LEU A 65 15.68 10.20 -8.85
CA LEU A 65 15.74 8.73 -8.81
C LEU A 65 17.09 8.20 -9.27
N LEU A 66 17.63 8.73 -10.36
CA LEU A 66 18.93 8.30 -10.89
C LEU A 66 20.09 8.69 -9.97
N GLU A 67 20.02 9.85 -9.30
CA GLU A 67 20.98 10.21 -8.27
C GLU A 67 20.94 9.24 -7.09
N LYS A 68 19.74 8.81 -6.68
CA LYS A 68 19.54 7.89 -5.56
C LYS A 68 19.94 6.44 -5.87
N PHE A 69 19.59 5.93 -7.05
CA PHE A 69 19.76 4.53 -7.42
C PHE A 69 20.88 4.28 -8.45
N THR A 70 21.61 5.32 -8.85
CA THR A 70 22.63 5.31 -9.91
C THR A 70 22.08 5.13 -11.33
N ASP A 71 21.25 4.11 -11.55
CA ASP A 71 20.68 3.82 -12.87
C ASP A 71 19.31 3.13 -12.79
N THR A 72 18.64 3.04 -13.94
CA THR A 72 17.34 2.38 -14.09
C THR A 72 17.42 0.87 -13.85
N ASN A 73 18.56 0.25 -14.14
CA ASN A 73 18.79 -1.19 -13.91
C ASN A 73 18.72 -1.54 -12.43
N THR A 74 19.29 -0.71 -11.57
CA THR A 74 19.27 -0.88 -10.12
C THR A 74 17.84 -0.82 -9.61
N ILE A 75 17.05 0.17 -10.08
CA ILE A 75 15.63 0.29 -9.73
C ILE A 75 14.86 -0.98 -10.16
N TYR A 76 15.01 -1.41 -11.41
CA TYR A 76 14.35 -2.59 -11.95
C TYR A 76 14.69 -3.86 -11.17
N ASN A 77 15.98 -4.07 -10.85
CA ASN A 77 16.42 -5.24 -10.11
C ASN A 77 15.81 -5.28 -8.71
N LYS A 78 15.75 -4.14 -8.00
CA LYS A 78 15.11 -4.07 -6.68
C LYS A 78 13.62 -4.42 -6.75
N ILE A 79 12.92 -3.98 -7.81
CA ILE A 79 11.51 -4.32 -8.03
C ILE A 79 11.35 -5.82 -8.27
N CYS A 80 12.20 -6.43 -9.11
CA CYS A 80 12.21 -7.88 -9.32
C CYS A 80 12.51 -8.66 -8.04
N GLU A 81 13.31 -8.11 -7.13
CA GLU A 81 13.58 -8.66 -5.79
C GLU A 81 12.40 -8.49 -4.79
N GLY A 82 11.33 -7.80 -5.19
CA GLY A 82 10.10 -7.66 -4.42
C GLY A 82 9.84 -6.29 -3.81
N GLU A 83 10.64 -5.27 -4.13
CA GLU A 83 10.37 -3.88 -3.74
C GLU A 83 9.02 -3.41 -4.31
N GLY A 84 8.14 -2.92 -3.44
CA GLY A 84 6.76 -2.53 -3.80
C GLY A 84 5.76 -3.70 -3.84
N VAL A 85 6.23 -4.95 -3.73
CA VAL A 85 5.37 -6.15 -3.82
C VAL A 85 5.26 -6.88 -2.49
N PHE A 86 6.39 -7.11 -1.83
CA PHE A 86 6.45 -7.80 -0.54
C PHE A 86 6.76 -6.81 0.59
N PRO A 87 5.93 -6.72 1.64
CA PRO A 87 6.19 -5.91 2.82
C PRO A 87 7.60 -6.05 3.38
N SER A 88 8.10 -7.28 3.49
CA SER A 88 9.42 -7.58 4.04
C SER A 88 10.59 -7.11 3.17
N LYS A 89 10.36 -6.94 1.86
CA LYS A 89 11.37 -6.51 0.87
C LYS A 89 11.29 -5.02 0.55
N THR A 90 10.18 -4.38 0.92
CA THR A 90 9.94 -2.98 0.58
C THR A 90 10.58 -2.06 1.63
N THR A 91 11.52 -1.24 1.17
CA THR A 91 12.37 -0.35 1.97
C THR A 91 12.32 1.09 1.49
N GLN A 92 11.79 1.36 0.29
CA GLN A 92 11.72 2.70 -0.28
C GLN A 92 10.45 3.44 0.11
N MET A 93 9.36 2.71 0.36
CA MET A 93 8.07 3.25 0.75
C MET A 93 7.62 2.70 2.09
N TYR A 94 6.90 3.50 2.88
CA TYR A 94 6.29 3.06 4.14
C TYR A 94 5.09 2.14 3.95
N TRP A 95 4.51 2.15 2.76
CA TRP A 95 3.26 1.48 2.49
C TRP A 95 3.22 0.90 1.07
N ILE A 96 2.63 -0.27 0.95
CA ILE A 96 2.17 -0.84 -0.33
C ILE A 96 0.65 -0.72 -0.35
N VAL A 97 0.08 -0.31 -1.48
CA VAL A 97 -1.37 -0.13 -1.67
C VAL A 97 -1.84 -1.04 -2.80
N GLN A 98 -3.00 -1.66 -2.62
CA GLN A 98 -3.73 -2.35 -3.67
C GLN A 98 -5.18 -1.91 -3.65
N ASP A 99 -5.59 -1.23 -4.69
CA ASP A 99 -7.00 -0.85 -4.89
C ASP A 99 -7.79 -2.02 -5.49
N ALA A 100 -9.09 -2.06 -5.19
CA ALA A 100 -10.01 -2.91 -5.94
C ALA A 100 -10.08 -2.43 -7.41
N PRO A 101 -10.37 -3.31 -8.39
CA PRO A 101 -10.31 -2.95 -9.82
C PRO A 101 -11.17 -1.75 -10.22
N ASP A 102 -12.34 -1.59 -9.58
CA ASP A 102 -13.30 -0.53 -9.86
C ASP A 102 -13.27 0.59 -8.80
N PHE A 103 -12.18 0.70 -8.05
CA PHE A 103 -12.04 1.76 -7.06
C PHE A 103 -11.82 3.11 -7.75
N GLU A 104 -12.72 4.03 -7.46
CA GLU A 104 -12.56 5.44 -7.75
C GLU A 104 -12.57 6.21 -6.44
N ALA A 105 -11.52 6.97 -6.18
CA ALA A 105 -11.42 7.77 -4.96
C ALA A 105 -12.57 8.78 -4.89
N ASN A 106 -13.36 8.70 -3.82
CA ASN A 106 -14.44 9.64 -3.56
C ASN A 106 -14.06 10.51 -2.35
N PRO A 107 -14.22 11.85 -2.42
CA PRO A 107 -14.00 12.72 -1.26
C PRO A 107 -14.76 12.29 0.00
N ASP A 108 -15.90 11.61 -0.15
CA ASP A 108 -16.70 11.13 0.98
C ASP A 108 -16.15 9.87 1.67
N ASP A 109 -15.18 9.18 1.05
CA ASP A 109 -14.49 8.01 1.64
C ASP A 109 -13.77 8.39 2.95
N GLU A 110 -13.39 9.66 3.11
CA GLU A 110 -12.81 10.17 4.36
C GLU A 110 -13.84 10.21 5.51
N ASN A 111 -15.11 10.51 5.20
CA ASN A 111 -16.18 10.64 6.21
C ASN A 111 -16.86 9.30 6.50
N ARG A 112 -17.09 8.52 5.43
CA ARG A 112 -17.89 7.29 5.48
C ARG A 112 -17.04 6.03 5.45
N GLY A 113 -15.81 6.09 4.99
CA GLY A 113 -14.94 4.93 4.98
C GLY A 113 -14.55 4.49 6.39
N GLY A 114 -14.13 3.24 6.49
CA GLY A 114 -13.44 2.71 7.65
C GLY A 114 -12.48 1.62 7.24
N LYS A 115 -11.84 0.99 8.23
CA LYS A 115 -10.83 -0.04 7.98
C LYS A 115 -10.75 -1.05 9.10
N TRP A 116 -10.59 -2.30 8.71
CA TRP A 116 -10.10 -3.36 9.58
C TRP A 116 -8.58 -3.25 9.73
N LEU A 117 -8.08 -3.37 10.96
CA LEU A 117 -6.65 -3.36 11.28
C LEU A 117 -6.18 -4.75 11.67
N ILE A 118 -5.17 -5.25 10.96
CA ILE A 118 -4.60 -6.58 11.14
C ILE A 118 -3.12 -6.41 11.44
N PHE A 119 -2.73 -6.67 12.69
CA PHE A 119 -1.33 -6.62 13.11
C PHE A 119 -0.72 -8.02 13.04
N LEU A 120 0.47 -8.12 12.45
CA LEU A 120 1.15 -9.36 12.09
C LEU A 120 2.64 -9.28 12.43
N GLU A 121 3.19 -10.41 12.86
CA GLU A 121 4.64 -10.59 12.92
C GLU A 121 5.24 -10.50 11.50
N ARG A 122 6.49 -10.04 11.41
CA ARG A 122 7.15 -9.75 10.12
C ARG A 122 7.30 -10.99 9.22
N ASP A 123 7.49 -12.16 9.81
CA ASP A 123 7.72 -13.42 9.11
C ASP A 123 6.47 -13.98 8.40
N VAL A 124 5.27 -13.61 8.87
CA VAL A 124 4.00 -14.02 8.26
C VAL A 124 3.34 -12.93 7.40
N ALA A 125 3.89 -11.71 7.43
CA ALA A 125 3.31 -10.53 6.80
C ALA A 125 3.17 -10.67 5.27
N ASP A 126 4.21 -11.13 4.57
CA ASP A 126 4.20 -11.27 3.11
C ASP A 126 3.11 -12.25 2.65
N LEU A 127 2.99 -13.39 3.33
CA LEU A 127 2.00 -14.41 2.99
C LEU A 127 0.57 -13.89 3.19
N MET A 128 0.31 -13.20 4.31
CA MET A 128 -1.01 -12.64 4.58
C MET A 128 -1.34 -11.48 3.64
N TRP A 129 -0.36 -10.61 3.36
CA TRP A 129 -0.50 -9.53 2.40
C TRP A 129 -0.90 -10.04 1.03
N ARG A 130 -0.18 -11.06 0.51
CA ARG A 130 -0.53 -11.69 -0.78
C ARG A 130 -1.99 -12.13 -0.82
N LYS A 131 -2.46 -12.84 0.21
CA LYS A 131 -3.85 -13.31 0.28
C LYS A 131 -4.87 -12.17 0.25
N ILE A 132 -4.61 -11.12 1.03
CA ILE A 132 -5.49 -9.95 1.13
C ILE A 132 -5.48 -9.17 -0.19
N ARG A 133 -4.29 -8.84 -0.72
CA ARG A 133 -4.10 -8.17 -2.01
C ARG A 133 -4.84 -8.89 -3.14
N ASP A 134 -4.66 -10.21 -3.26
CA ASP A 134 -5.32 -11.01 -4.30
C ASP A 134 -6.84 -11.04 -4.14
N ALA A 135 -7.35 -11.05 -2.89
CA ALA A 135 -8.77 -10.98 -2.62
C ALA A 135 -9.36 -9.60 -2.93
N THR A 136 -8.60 -8.52 -2.68
CA THR A 136 -8.96 -7.14 -3.07
C THR A 136 -9.05 -7.00 -4.59
N VAL A 137 -8.06 -7.51 -5.34
CA VAL A 137 -8.09 -7.50 -6.82
C VAL A 137 -9.26 -8.32 -7.36
N LYS A 138 -9.69 -9.37 -6.66
CA LYS A 138 -10.87 -10.17 -7.03
C LYS A 138 -12.21 -9.54 -6.61
N GLY A 139 -12.20 -8.34 -6.03
CA GLY A 139 -13.41 -7.65 -5.54
C GLY A 139 -14.11 -8.38 -4.40
N ARG A 140 -13.39 -9.23 -3.65
CA ARG A 140 -13.94 -9.99 -2.51
C ARG A 140 -13.83 -9.25 -1.18
N LEU A 141 -12.95 -8.26 -1.11
CA LEU A 141 -12.79 -7.37 0.04
C LEU A 141 -13.35 -5.99 -0.34
N GLY A 142 -13.18 -5.00 0.54
CA GLY A 142 -13.63 -3.65 0.29
C GLY A 142 -12.81 -2.90 -0.76
N ILE A 143 -12.82 -1.57 -0.67
CA ILE A 143 -12.37 -0.67 -1.73
C ILE A 143 -10.86 -0.68 -1.98
N SER A 144 -10.06 -0.93 -0.94
CA SER A 144 -8.61 -1.02 -1.06
C SER A 144 -8.01 -1.73 0.15
N ALA A 145 -6.81 -2.26 -0.03
CA ALA A 145 -5.98 -2.76 1.05
C ALA A 145 -4.62 -2.06 1.03
N LYS A 146 -4.02 -1.92 2.21
CA LYS A 146 -2.74 -1.23 2.39
C LYS A 146 -1.93 -1.92 3.49
N THR A 147 -0.64 -2.09 3.31
CA THR A 147 0.23 -2.73 4.32
C THR A 147 1.45 -1.88 4.60
N SER A 148 1.87 -1.82 5.87
CA SER A 148 3.18 -1.26 6.21
C SER A 148 4.30 -2.16 5.71
N THR A 149 5.52 -1.63 5.69
CA THR A 149 6.68 -2.26 5.05
C THR A 149 7.86 -2.42 6.00
N ALA A 150 8.97 -2.94 5.50
CA ALA A 150 10.23 -3.03 6.21
C ALA A 150 10.95 -1.67 6.37
N LYS A 151 10.49 -0.60 5.71
CA LYS A 151 11.03 0.75 5.94
C LYS A 151 10.73 1.18 7.38
N GLU A 152 11.78 1.46 8.14
CA GLU A 152 11.66 1.91 9.54
C GLU A 152 10.90 3.23 9.61
N ASN A 153 9.78 3.23 10.34
CA ASN A 153 8.98 4.43 10.55
C ASN A 153 9.19 4.93 11.99
N PRO A 154 9.86 6.08 12.21
CA PRO A 154 10.13 6.61 13.54
C PRO A 154 8.85 6.98 14.32
N ASP A 155 7.74 7.19 13.61
CA ASP A 155 6.44 7.49 14.22
C ASP A 155 5.64 6.22 14.60
N SER A 156 6.13 5.03 14.23
CA SER A 156 5.49 3.78 14.60
C SER A 156 5.71 3.47 16.08
N ARG A 157 4.61 3.17 16.80
CA ARG A 157 4.64 2.72 18.19
C ARG A 157 4.68 1.19 18.33
N ASP A 158 4.67 0.48 17.21
CA ASP A 158 4.55 -0.97 17.09
C ASP A 158 5.55 -1.48 16.05
N ASP A 159 6.25 -2.56 16.35
CA ASP A 159 7.27 -3.17 15.48
C ASP A 159 6.69 -4.21 14.52
N ARG A 160 5.40 -4.54 14.66
CA ARG A 160 4.65 -5.43 13.77
C ARG A 160 4.32 -4.77 12.43
N ILE A 161 4.10 -5.59 11.42
CA ILE A 161 3.49 -5.15 10.16
C ILE A 161 1.99 -5.01 10.37
N VAL A 162 1.41 -3.94 9.83
CA VAL A 162 -0.03 -3.70 9.87
C VAL A 162 -0.62 -3.70 8.48
N ILE A 163 -1.70 -4.45 8.29
CA ILE A 163 -2.53 -4.43 7.08
C ILE A 163 -3.85 -3.74 7.41
N TYR A 164 -4.22 -2.79 6.57
CA TYR A 164 -5.53 -2.15 6.52
C TYR A 164 -6.33 -2.73 5.37
N VAL A 165 -7.59 -3.06 5.64
CA VAL A 165 -8.59 -3.38 4.62
C VAL A 165 -9.71 -2.37 4.76
N HIS A 166 -9.82 -1.48 3.77
CA HIS A 166 -10.76 -0.37 3.77
C HIS A 166 -12.12 -0.81 3.27
N THR A 167 -13.16 -0.28 3.89
CA THR A 167 -14.55 -0.41 3.43
C THR A 167 -15.05 0.96 3.00
N LYS A 168 -16.07 0.97 2.15
CA LYS A 168 -16.62 2.21 1.59
C LYS A 168 -17.47 2.99 2.60
N ASP A 169 -18.26 2.26 3.38
CA ASP A 169 -19.24 2.83 4.28
C ASP A 169 -19.25 2.06 5.60
N TRP A 170 -18.88 2.73 6.70
CA TRP A 170 -18.88 2.13 8.02
C TRP A 170 -20.29 1.91 8.57
N GLU A 171 -21.30 2.58 8.02
CA GLU A 171 -22.72 2.39 8.41
C GLU A 171 -23.34 1.15 7.76
N ASP A 172 -22.76 0.66 6.66
CA ASP A 172 -23.13 -0.61 6.03
C ASP A 172 -22.56 -1.78 6.82
N ALA A 173 -23.22 -2.11 7.93
CA ALA A 173 -22.80 -3.17 8.83
C ALA A 173 -22.76 -4.54 8.14
N ASP A 174 -23.59 -4.78 7.13
CA ASP A 174 -23.61 -6.04 6.40
C ASP A 174 -22.35 -6.18 5.53
N ASP A 175 -21.97 -5.14 4.77
CA ASP A 175 -20.71 -5.11 4.01
C ASP A 175 -19.49 -5.24 4.94
N VAL A 176 -19.44 -4.46 6.02
CA VAL A 176 -18.34 -4.48 7.00
C VAL A 176 -18.13 -5.87 7.59
N MET A 177 -19.22 -6.58 7.93
CA MET A 177 -19.15 -7.93 8.50
C MET A 177 -18.88 -8.99 7.43
N ASN A 178 -19.39 -8.85 6.21
CA ASN A 178 -19.05 -9.74 5.09
C ASN A 178 -17.55 -9.69 4.79
N ILE A 179 -16.96 -8.49 4.74
CA ILE A 179 -15.51 -8.31 4.56
C ILE A 179 -14.75 -9.01 5.69
N ARG A 180 -15.23 -8.93 6.94
CA ARG A 180 -14.63 -9.66 8.06
C ARG A 180 -14.70 -11.18 7.85
N GLU A 181 -15.82 -11.73 7.41
CA GLU A 181 -15.92 -13.17 7.15
C GLU A 181 -14.95 -13.61 6.05
N VAL A 182 -14.80 -12.83 4.97
CA VAL A 182 -13.78 -13.09 3.95
C VAL A 182 -12.37 -13.04 4.55
N LEU A 183 -12.07 -12.10 5.45
CA LEU A 183 -10.79 -12.08 6.17
C LEU A 183 -10.57 -13.34 7.02
N ARG A 184 -11.61 -13.87 7.67
CA ARG A 184 -11.55 -15.15 8.40
C ARG A 184 -11.23 -16.31 7.46
N GLU A 185 -11.88 -16.38 6.31
CA GLU A 185 -11.61 -17.41 5.28
C GLU A 185 -10.16 -17.37 4.77
N LEU A 186 -9.56 -16.18 4.68
CA LEU A 186 -8.15 -16.01 4.28
C LEU A 186 -7.16 -16.41 5.38
N GLY A 187 -7.62 -16.68 6.60
CA GLY A 187 -6.83 -17.13 7.73
C GLY A 187 -6.45 -16.03 8.73
N VAL A 188 -7.16 -14.90 8.73
CA VAL A 188 -7.08 -13.93 9.83
C VAL A 188 -7.88 -14.52 10.98
N GLU A 189 -7.23 -15.17 11.94
CA GLU A 189 -7.88 -15.85 13.09
C GLU A 189 -7.83 -15.03 14.37
N GLN A 190 -6.91 -14.07 14.47
CA GLN A 190 -6.78 -13.18 15.61
C GLN A 190 -7.97 -12.21 15.73
N ARG A 191 -8.18 -11.65 16.92
CA ARG A 191 -9.14 -10.55 17.09
C ARG A 191 -8.65 -9.33 16.32
N ILE A 192 -9.55 -8.69 15.57
CA ILE A 192 -9.26 -7.48 14.79
C ILE A 192 -10.17 -6.32 15.20
N GLY A 193 -9.65 -5.12 15.06
CA GLY A 193 -10.37 -3.88 15.34
C GLY A 193 -10.77 -3.17 14.05
N TYR A 194 -11.94 -2.56 14.04
CA TYR A 194 -12.39 -1.67 12.98
C TYR A 194 -12.35 -0.22 13.47
N LYS A 195 -11.76 0.67 12.66
CA LYS A 195 -11.70 2.12 12.92
C LYS A 195 -12.35 2.89 11.77
N ARG A 196 -13.16 3.90 12.10
CA ARG A 196 -13.75 4.79 11.09
C ARG A 196 -12.71 5.82 10.64
N ASN A 197 -12.72 6.22 9.37
CA ASN A 197 -11.77 7.22 8.87
C ASN A 197 -11.96 8.58 9.58
N ILE A 198 -13.20 8.97 9.90
CA ILE A 198 -13.51 10.20 10.65
C ILE A 198 -12.83 10.26 12.04
N GLU A 199 -12.59 9.11 12.69
CA GLU A 199 -11.90 9.03 13.97
C GLU A 199 -10.38 9.20 13.84
N THR A 200 -9.83 9.14 12.61
CA THR A 200 -8.43 9.47 12.34
C THR A 200 -8.21 10.98 12.27
N TYR A 201 -9.20 11.77 11.85
CA TYR A 201 -9.07 13.23 11.70
C TYR A 201 -9.31 14.01 13.01
N HIS A 202 -10.07 13.46 13.95
CA HIS A 202 -10.31 14.10 15.25
C HIS A 202 -9.16 13.96 16.26
N GLY A 203 -8.01 13.41 15.85
CA GLY A 203 -6.85 13.22 16.74
C GLY A 203 -7.09 12.17 17.82
N ASP A 204 -8.14 11.35 17.71
CA ASP A 204 -8.40 10.22 18.59
C ASP A 204 -7.41 9.08 18.25
N TYR A 205 -6.16 9.27 18.67
CA TYR A 205 -5.26 8.18 18.94
C TYR A 205 -5.62 7.58 20.30
N SER A 206 -5.32 6.30 20.49
CA SER A 206 -5.48 5.64 21.79
C SER A 206 -4.48 6.23 22.79
N GLU A 207 -4.76 7.41 23.31
CA GLU A 207 -4.12 7.96 24.50
C GLU A 207 -5.01 7.66 25.72
N GLY A 208 -4.40 7.16 26.79
CA GLY A 208 -5.04 7.10 28.10
C GLY A 208 -6.39 6.38 28.17
N GLY A 209 -6.48 5.13 27.71
CA GLY A 209 -7.64 4.26 27.98
C GLY A 209 -8.89 4.50 27.11
N LYS A 210 -8.83 5.37 26.10
CA LYS A 210 -9.92 5.57 25.14
C LYS A 210 -9.91 4.48 24.06
N LYS A 211 -10.98 3.69 23.97
CA LYS A 211 -11.12 2.62 22.96
C LYS A 211 -11.60 3.24 21.63
N VAL A 212 -10.68 3.44 20.69
CA VAL A 212 -10.95 4.03 19.36
C VAL A 212 -11.35 2.94 18.33
N THR A 213 -12.13 1.96 18.78
CA THR A 213 -12.53 0.81 17.97
C THR A 213 -14.05 0.74 17.94
N TYR A 214 -14.63 0.89 16.75
CA TYR A 214 -16.07 0.91 16.55
C TYR A 214 -16.64 -0.52 16.52
N TYR A 215 -16.10 -1.39 15.65
CA TYR A 215 -16.36 -2.84 15.69
C TYR A 215 -15.14 -3.59 16.21
N SER A 216 -15.34 -4.62 17.02
CA SER A 216 -14.26 -5.52 17.46
C SER A 216 -14.75 -6.95 17.39
N ALA A 217 -13.99 -7.83 16.74
CA ALA A 217 -14.47 -9.18 16.48
C ALA A 217 -13.36 -10.17 16.11
#